data_AF-A0A3S0V678-F1
#
_entry.id   AF-A0A3S0V678-F1
#
_cell.length_a   1.000
_cell.length_b   1.000
_cell.length_c   1.000
_cell.angle_alpha   90.00
_cell.angle_beta   90.00
_cell.angle_gamma   90.00
#
_symmetry.space_group_name_H-M   'P 1'
#
loop_
_entity.id
_entity.type
_entity.pdbx_description
1 polymer ?
#
loop_
_entity_poly.entity_id
_entity_poly.type
_entity_poly.pdbx_seq_one_letter_code
_entity_poly.pdbx_strand_id
1 'polypeptide(L)' 'MSMKPTWTKESPHRYAVEHSGRRVDLHYEEAGFQSGWAVYAGETLVRRCAELMQARGVAVALASGDA' A
#
# COMPACT_ATOMS: atom_id res chain seq x y z
N MET A 1 -1.27 22.79 5.64
CA MET A 1 -1.25 21.79 6.73
C MET A 1 -0.86 20.46 6.11
N SER A 2 0.28 19.86 6.50
CA SER A 2 0.63 18.51 6.06
C SER A 2 -0.35 17.55 6.73
N MET A 3 -1.29 17.00 5.97
CA MET A 3 -2.13 15.92 6.50
C MET A 3 -1.21 14.74 6.75
N LYS A 4 -1.29 14.10 7.91
CA LYS A 4 -0.51 12.87 8.13
C LYS A 4 -1.18 11.75 7.31
N PRO A 5 -0.42 10.82 6.72
CA PRO A 5 -1.01 9.66 6.07
C PRO A 5 -1.81 8.86 7.09
N THR A 6 -3.07 8.58 6.76
CA THR A 6 -3.99 7.79 7.59
C THR A 6 -3.89 6.33 7.17
N TRP A 7 -3.49 5.46 8.09
CA TRP A 7 -3.45 4.02 7.87
C TRP A 7 -4.70 3.34 8.40
N THR A 8 -5.36 2.59 7.54
CA THR A 8 -6.51 1.74 7.89
C THR A 8 -6.13 0.28 7.73
N LYS A 9 -6.31 -0.51 8.78
CA LYS A 9 -6.20 -1.97 8.72
C LYS A 9 -7.59 -2.55 8.48
N GLU A 10 -7.82 -3.07 7.28
CA GLU A 10 -9.11 -3.67 6.91
C GLU A 10 -9.19 -5.14 7.31
N SER A 11 -8.06 -5.85 7.19
CA SER A 11 -7.92 -7.25 7.62
C SER A 11 -6.45 -7.55 7.95
N PRO A 12 -6.10 -8.77 8.42
CA PRO A 12 -4.70 -9.15 8.60
C PRO A 12 -3.84 -9.04 7.33
N HIS A 13 -4.46 -9.17 6.15
CA HIS A 13 -3.81 -9.22 4.84
C HIS A 13 -4.18 -8.06 3.92
N ARG A 14 -4.89 -7.05 4.44
CA ARG A 14 -5.30 -5.87 3.67
C ARG A 14 -5.16 -4.61 4.51
N TYR A 15 -4.44 -3.65 3.96
CA TYR A 15 -4.24 -2.33 4.54
C TYR A 15 -4.51 -1.28 3.48
N ALA A 16 -4.90 -0.09 3.93
CA ALA A 16 -5.00 1.08 3.09
C ALA A 16 -4.28 2.25 3.73
N VAL A 17 -3.69 3.10 2.89
CA VAL A 17 -3.19 4.41 3.29
C VAL A 17 -3.87 5.48 2.48
N GLU A 18 -4.35 6.51 3.16
CA GLU A 18 -4.91 7.70 2.52
C GLU A 18 -4.10 8.93 2.90
N HIS A 19 -3.76 9.74 1.91
CA HIS A 19 -3.10 11.03 2.11
C HIS A 19 -3.58 12.03 1.07
N SER A 20 -4.04 13.20 1.51
CA SER A 20 -4.56 14.26 0.64
C SER A 20 -5.62 13.78 -0.38
N GLY A 21 -6.52 12.88 0.03
CA GLY A 21 -7.57 12.30 -0.82
C GLY A 21 -7.10 11.22 -1.80
N ARG A 22 -5.81 10.85 -1.77
CA ARG A 22 -5.25 9.73 -2.54
C ARG A 22 -5.18 8.50 -1.66
N ARG A 23 -5.86 7.45 -2.08
CA ARG A 23 -5.85 6.15 -1.42
C ARG A 23 -4.98 5.16 -2.17
N VAL A 24 -4.20 4.39 -1.42
CA VAL A 24 -3.37 3.28 -1.90
C VAL A 24 -3.65 2.07 -1.03
N ASP A 25 -3.90 0.93 -1.66
CA ASP A 25 -4.24 -0.32 -1.00
C ASP A 25 -3.07 -1.30 -1.06
N LEU A 26 -2.87 -2.06 0.01
CA LEU A 26 -1.86 -3.10 0.13
C LEU A 26 -2.58 -4.42 0.38
N HIS A 27 -2.35 -5.40 -0.49
CA HIS A 27 -2.91 -6.74 -0.37
C HIS A 27 -1.77 -7.75 -0.24
N TYR A 28 -1.85 -8.62 0.74
CA TYR A 28 -1.00 -9.81 0.76
C TYR A 28 -1.55 -10.83 -0.24
N GLU A 29 -0.72 -11.22 -1.20
CA GLU A 29 -0.98 -12.25 -2.20
C GLU A 29 -0.24 -13.52 -1.76
N GLU A 30 -0.97 -14.55 -1.37
CA GLU A 30 -0.40 -15.85 -1.05
C GLU A 30 -0.16 -16.63 -2.35
N ALA A 31 1.11 -16.89 -2.66
CA ALA A 31 1.56 -17.57 -3.88
C ALA A 31 2.73 -18.53 -3.60
N GLY A 32 2.75 -19.14 -2.42
CA GLY A 32 3.84 -20.01 -1.98
C GLY A 32 5.17 -19.24 -1.85
N PHE A 33 6.23 -19.69 -2.52
CA PHE A 33 7.55 -19.03 -2.50
C PHE A 33 7.55 -17.61 -3.09
N GLN A 34 6.51 -17.24 -3.83
CA GLN A 34 6.33 -15.91 -4.41
C GLN A 34 5.36 -15.03 -3.61
N SER A 35 4.98 -15.45 -2.39
CA SER A 35 4.08 -14.67 -1.57
C SER A 35 4.66 -13.30 -1.24
N GLY A 36 3.81 -12.29 -1.18
CA GLY A 36 4.23 -10.93 -0.93
C GLY A 36 3.08 -9.95 -0.89
N TRP A 37 3.44 -8.67 -0.83
CA TRP A 37 2.52 -7.55 -0.75
C TRP A 37 2.43 -6.84 -2.10
N ALA A 38 1.24 -6.84 -2.66
CA ALA A 38 0.89 -6.08 -3.84
C ALA A 38 0.35 -4.69 -3.42
N VAL A 39 0.87 -3.64 -4.05
CA VAL A 39 0.49 -2.25 -3.81
C VAL A 39 -0.34 -1.76 -4.99
N TYR A 40 -1.54 -1.27 -4.71
CA TYR A 40 -2.54 -0.85 -5.68
C TYR A 40 -2.87 0.64 -5.53
N ALA A 41 -2.88 1.36 -6.64
CA ALA A 41 -3.44 2.71 -6.73
C ALA A 41 -4.79 2.62 -7.47
N GLY A 42 -5.89 2.56 -6.72
CA GLY A 42 -7.19 2.15 -7.26
C GLY A 42 -7.13 0.72 -7.78
N GLU A 43 -7.50 0.50 -9.04
CA GLU A 43 -7.48 -0.82 -9.69
C GLU A 43 -6.11 -1.19 -10.29
N THR A 44 -5.14 -0.27 -10.27
CA THR A 44 -3.83 -0.48 -10.91
C THR A 44 -2.82 -1.07 -9.92
N LEU A 45 -2.27 -2.24 -10.24
CA LEU A 45 -1.11 -2.79 -9.54
C LEU A 45 0.14 -1.96 -9.87
N VAL A 46 0.71 -1.33 -8.85
CA VAL A 46 1.91 -0.49 -9.00
C VAL A 46 3.19 -1.29 -8.77
N ARG A 47 3.21 -2.11 -7.72
CA ARG A 47 4.43 -2.86 -7.33
C ARG A 47 4.09 -4.08 -6.48
N ARG A 48 4.93 -5.11 -6.56
CA ARG A 48 4.99 -6.21 -5.60
C ARG A 48 6.24 -6.09 -4.73
N CYS A 49 6.09 -6.30 -3.44
CA CYS A 49 7.14 -6.27 -2.43
C CYS A 49 7.11 -7.56 -1.62
N ALA A 50 8.26 -8.10 -1.24
CA ALA A 50 8.27 -9.30 -0.39
C ALA A 50 7.76 -9.00 1.02
N GLU A 51 8.10 -7.82 1.55
CA GLU A 51 7.83 -7.44 2.94
C GLU A 51 6.82 -6.31 3.05
N LEU A 52 5.99 -6.36 4.11
CA LEU A 52 5.00 -5.33 4.40
C LEU A 52 5.64 -3.94 4.55
N MET A 53 6.79 -3.85 5.22
CA MET A 53 7.46 -2.56 5.44
C MET A 53 7.88 -1.89 4.13
N GLN A 54 8.35 -2.66 3.15
CA GLN A 54 8.66 -2.15 1.82
C GLN A 54 7.40 -1.65 1.10
N ALA A 55 6.32 -2.45 1.13
CA ALA A 55 5.04 -2.05 0.55
C ALA A 55 4.48 -0.77 1.20
N ARG A 56 4.65 -0.60 2.51
CA ARG A 56 4.25 0.61 3.23
C ARG A 56 5.01 1.85 2.78
N GLY A 57 6.33 1.73 2.60
CA GLY A 57 7.15 2.83 2.08
C GLY A 57 6.69 3.29 0.70
N VAL A 58 6.44 2.33 -0.21
CA VAL A 58 5.93 2.60 -1.56
C VAL A 58 4.55 3.26 -1.50
N ALA A 59 3.66 2.75 -0.67
CA ALA A 59 2.30 3.27 -0.58
C ALA A 59 2.23 4.71 -0.04
N VAL A 60 3.09 5.07 0.92
CA VAL A 60 3.21 6.45 1.40
C VAL A 60 3.73 7.37 0.30
N ALA A 61 4.78 6.98 -0.43
CA ALA A 61 5.30 7.79 -1.53
C ALA A 61 4.22 8.06 -2.61
N LEU A 62 3.45 7.03 -2.97
CA LEU A 62 2.33 7.14 -3.92
C LEU A 62 1.21 8.05 -3.41
N ALA A 63 0.79 7.88 -2.15
CA ALA A 63 -0.27 8.67 -1.55
C ALA A 63 0.15 10.15 -1.33
N SER A 64 1.45 10.39 -1.08
CA SER A 64 2.03 11.74 -1.01
C SER A 64 2.19 12.43 -2.36
N GLY A 65 2.22 11.66 -3.46
CA GLY A 65 2.50 12.19 -4.78
C GLY A 65 3.98 12.40 -5.08
N ASP A 66 4.86 11.78 -4.29
CA ASP A 66 6.31 11.73 -4.50
C ASP A 66 6.74 10.57 -5.43
N ALA A 67 5.83 10.15 -6.32
CA ALA A 67 6.01 8.99 -7.21
C ALA A 67 6.32 9.39 -8.65
#